data_AF-A0A977L851-F1
#
_entry.id   AF-A0A977L851-F1
#
_cell.length_a   1.000
_cell.length_b   1.000
_cell.length_c   1.000
_cell.angle_alpha   90.00
_cell.angle_beta   90.00
_cell.angle_gamma   90.00
#
_symmetry.space_group_name_H-M   'P 1'
#
loop_
_entity.id
_entity.type
_entity.pdbx_description
1 polymer ?
#
loop_
_entity_poly.entity_id
_entity_poly.type
_entity_poly.pdbx_seq_one_letter_code
_entity_poly.pdbx_strand_id
1 'polypeptide(L)'
;MQHFGTRNTNQMTARHFMLFGLIAVVTFSCSSKEYEIKDIINKIEFQDLHKAINAEDSLKNVALLPDTSFIVINGIVINFIKRTYGQEPDLGFYNEYYKDGSKNKYMKINEILDLTNSHLDSAHVFDIIHKMKSLGINDIVRSERDTLLINYRWDVSAMHGETGLIYSTKNIFNLRNQFGELEKIKENWYYFSK
;
A
#
# COMPACT_ATOMS: atom_id res chain seq x y z
N MET A 1 34.75 -35.18 83.41
CA MET A 1 34.66 -33.70 83.35
C MET A 1 33.70 -33.37 82.23
N GLN A 2 32.61 -32.64 82.56
CA GLN A 2 31.86 -31.64 81.77
C GLN A 2 31.58 -31.94 80.28
N HIS A 3 30.43 -31.71 79.66
CA HIS A 3 29.07 -31.25 79.95
C HIS A 3 28.34 -31.40 78.58
N PHE A 4 27.03 -31.73 78.57
CA PHE A 4 25.95 -31.20 77.70
C PHE A 4 26.22 -30.92 76.20
N GLY A 5 25.33 -31.20 75.25
CA GLY A 5 23.90 -31.51 75.35
C GLY A 5 23.27 -31.64 73.95
N THR A 6 22.26 -32.51 73.90
CA THR A 6 20.97 -32.42 73.18
C THR A 6 20.83 -31.72 71.82
N ARG A 7 20.44 -32.56 70.84
CA ARG A 7 19.20 -32.54 70.01
C ARG A 7 18.93 -31.38 69.04
N ASN A 8 18.07 -31.77 68.08
CA ASN A 8 17.14 -30.95 67.30
C ASN A 8 17.75 -30.28 66.06
N THR A 9 17.11 -30.21 64.90
CA THR A 9 15.78 -30.65 64.41
C THR A 9 15.72 -30.20 62.95
N ASN A 10 14.85 -30.84 62.15
CA ASN A 10 14.16 -30.23 61.00
C ASN A 10 15.06 -29.94 59.77
N GLN A 11 14.62 -30.04 58.52
CA GLN A 11 13.33 -30.30 57.86
C GLN A 11 13.72 -30.58 56.39
N MET A 12 13.03 -31.46 55.66
CA MET A 12 12.03 -31.08 54.63
C MET A 12 12.48 -29.90 53.73
N THR A 13 12.39 -29.90 52.40
CA THR A 13 11.58 -30.71 51.49
C THR A 13 12.02 -30.40 50.06
N ALA A 14 11.76 -31.36 49.18
CA ALA A 14 11.87 -31.29 47.73
C ALA A 14 11.23 -30.03 47.11
N ARG A 15 11.85 -29.52 46.05
CA ARG A 15 11.13 -28.86 44.97
C ARG A 15 11.66 -29.35 43.62
N HIS A 16 10.90 -30.30 43.07
CA HIS A 16 10.70 -30.44 41.63
C HIS A 16 10.31 -29.08 41.05
N PHE A 17 10.95 -28.65 39.97
CA PHE A 17 10.27 -27.91 38.90
C PHE A 17 11.03 -28.15 37.60
N MET A 18 10.47 -29.02 36.76
CA MET A 18 10.70 -29.00 35.32
C MET A 18 10.30 -27.60 34.83
N LEU A 19 11.23 -26.87 34.25
CA LEU A 19 10.89 -25.69 33.46
C LEU A 19 10.73 -26.14 32.01
N PHE A 20 9.49 -26.45 31.64
CA PHE A 20 9.05 -26.44 30.24
C PHE A 20 9.23 -25.02 29.72
N GLY A 21 10.33 -24.79 28.98
CA GLY A 21 10.51 -23.58 28.20
C GLY A 21 9.49 -23.58 27.06
N LEU A 22 8.37 -22.90 27.29
CA LEU A 22 7.35 -22.60 26.31
C LEU A 22 8.00 -21.73 25.22
N ILE A 23 8.35 -22.32 24.08
CA ILE A 23 8.68 -21.54 22.88
C ILE A 23 7.36 -20.92 22.42
N ALA A 24 7.14 -19.66 22.82
CA ALA A 24 6.11 -18.83 22.22
C ALA A 24 6.53 -18.60 20.76
N VAL A 25 5.95 -19.37 19.86
CA VAL A 25 5.94 -19.06 18.43
C VAL A 25 5.21 -17.73 18.31
N VAL A 26 5.97 -16.64 18.14
CA VAL A 26 5.43 -15.36 17.72
C VAL A 26 4.90 -15.57 16.31
N THR A 27 3.63 -15.93 16.19
CA THR A 27 2.94 -15.89 14.90
C THR A 27 2.80 -14.43 14.53
N PHE A 28 3.74 -13.95 13.70
CA PHE A 28 3.68 -12.64 13.10
C PHE A 28 2.33 -12.45 12.40
N SER A 29 1.62 -11.40 12.79
CA SER A 29 0.29 -10.99 12.33
C SER A 29 0.30 -10.59 10.85
N CYS A 30 0.42 -11.56 9.95
CA CYS A 30 0.31 -11.32 8.51
C CYS A 30 -1.17 -11.29 8.06
N SER A 31 -2.09 -11.89 8.83
CA SER A 31 -3.52 -11.95 8.47
C SER A 31 -4.27 -10.64 8.69
N SER A 32 -3.91 -9.82 9.68
CA SER A 32 -4.71 -8.63 10.02
C SER A 32 -4.78 -7.59 8.90
N LYS A 33 -3.65 -7.33 8.23
CA LYS A 33 -3.58 -6.35 7.12
C LYS A 33 -4.38 -6.81 5.90
N GLU A 34 -4.38 -8.11 5.61
CA GLU A 34 -5.16 -8.69 4.52
C GLU A 34 -6.66 -8.54 4.76
N TYR A 35 -7.15 -8.91 5.94
CA TYR A 35 -8.57 -8.73 6.31
C TYR A 35 -8.97 -7.25 6.27
N GLU A 36 -8.13 -6.34 6.78
CA GLU A 36 -8.38 -4.90 6.72
C GLU A 36 -8.51 -4.35 5.28
N ILE A 37 -7.70 -4.84 4.34
CA ILE A 37 -7.77 -4.46 2.92
C ILE A 37 -9.05 -5.01 2.29
N LYS A 38 -9.42 -6.28 2.56
CA LYS A 38 -10.64 -6.88 1.99
C LYS A 38 -11.90 -6.13 2.44
N ASP A 39 -11.92 -5.60 3.66
CA ASP A 39 -13.06 -4.85 4.20
C ASP A 39 -13.08 -3.35 3.82
N ILE A 40 -11.97 -2.81 3.29
CA ILE A 40 -11.83 -1.38 3.01
C ILE A 40 -12.86 -0.86 1.98
N ILE A 41 -13.34 -1.73 1.09
CA ILE A 41 -14.37 -1.46 0.07
C ILE A 41 -15.72 -0.99 0.65
N ASN A 42 -15.92 -1.15 1.96
CA ASN A 42 -17.12 -0.74 2.67
C ASN A 42 -16.93 0.59 3.43
N LYS A 43 -15.71 1.12 3.50
CA LYS A 43 -15.44 2.43 4.11
C LYS A 43 -15.88 3.56 3.19
N ILE A 44 -16.50 4.59 3.76
CA ILE A 44 -17.02 5.75 3.02
C ILE A 44 -15.89 6.45 2.26
N GLU A 45 -14.74 6.60 2.91
CA GLU A 45 -13.55 7.25 2.36
C GLU A 45 -13.05 6.55 1.09
N PHE A 46 -13.07 5.21 1.08
CA PHE A 46 -12.69 4.42 -0.09
C PHE A 46 -13.72 4.52 -1.20
N GLN A 47 -15.02 4.50 -0.87
CA GLN A 47 -16.08 4.66 -1.86
C GLN A 47 -16.04 6.04 -2.52
N ASP A 48 -15.74 7.09 -1.75
CA ASP A 48 -15.58 8.44 -2.27
C ASP A 48 -14.35 8.55 -3.17
N LEU A 49 -13.23 7.94 -2.79
CA LEU A 49 -12.06 7.84 -3.67
C LEU A 49 -12.40 7.11 -4.97
N HIS A 50 -13.11 5.99 -4.90
CA HIS A 50 -13.49 5.23 -6.09
C HIS A 50 -14.39 6.04 -7.03
N LYS A 51 -15.34 6.81 -6.50
CA LYS A 51 -16.18 7.72 -7.28
C LYS A 51 -15.34 8.82 -7.94
N ALA A 52 -14.40 9.42 -7.21
CA ALA A 52 -13.50 10.45 -7.73
C ALA A 52 -12.66 9.92 -8.90
N ILE A 53 -12.04 8.75 -8.75
CA ILE A 53 -11.26 8.10 -9.83
C ILE A 53 -12.14 7.79 -11.05
N ASN A 54 -13.37 7.32 -10.85
CA ASN A 54 -14.29 7.04 -11.96
C ASN A 54 -14.77 8.31 -12.67
N ALA A 55 -14.85 9.44 -11.97
CA ALA A 55 -15.25 10.71 -12.57
C ALA A 55 -14.12 11.38 -13.37
N GLU A 56 -12.86 10.96 -13.17
CA GLU A 56 -11.68 11.47 -13.87
C GLU A 56 -11.19 10.47 -14.92
N ASP A 57 -11.89 10.35 -16.04
CA ASP A 57 -11.56 9.40 -17.11
C ASP A 57 -10.12 9.55 -17.65
N SER A 58 -9.64 10.78 -17.62
CA SER A 58 -8.31 11.22 -18.00
C SER A 58 -7.20 10.67 -17.10
N LEU A 59 -7.49 10.33 -15.84
CA LEU A 59 -6.51 9.83 -14.90
C LEU A 59 -6.25 8.35 -15.12
N LYS A 60 -5.07 8.02 -15.64
CA LYS A 60 -4.63 6.65 -15.92
C LYS A 60 -3.71 6.10 -14.83
N ASN A 61 -2.90 6.95 -14.22
CA ASN A 61 -2.03 6.54 -13.12
C ASN A 61 -1.79 7.67 -12.11
N VAL A 62 -1.81 7.32 -10.82
CA VAL A 62 -1.28 8.15 -9.73
C VAL A 62 -0.49 7.27 -8.77
N ALA A 63 0.78 7.60 -8.54
CA ALA A 63 1.63 6.89 -7.58
C ALA A 63 2.26 7.84 -6.56
N LEU A 64 2.19 7.47 -5.28
CA LEU A 64 2.87 8.10 -4.16
C LEU A 64 4.22 7.42 -3.95
N LEU A 65 5.31 8.16 -4.20
CA LEU A 65 6.65 7.61 -4.01
C LEU A 65 7.02 7.61 -2.51
N PRO A 66 7.99 6.76 -2.09
CA PRO A 66 8.45 6.71 -0.71
C PRO A 66 8.86 8.07 -0.14
N ASP A 67 9.60 8.87 -0.91
CA ASP A 67 9.71 10.30 -0.66
C ASP A 67 8.41 11.00 -1.05
N THR A 68 7.60 11.30 -0.04
CA THR A 68 6.27 11.91 -0.17
C THR A 68 6.25 13.30 -0.79
N SER A 69 7.41 13.92 -1.02
CA SER A 69 7.52 15.15 -1.81
C SER A 69 7.34 14.91 -3.32
N PHE A 70 7.45 13.66 -3.77
CA PHE A 70 7.29 13.24 -5.15
C PHE A 70 6.02 12.41 -5.36
N ILE A 71 5.32 12.70 -6.45
CA ILE A 71 4.13 11.96 -6.91
C ILE A 71 4.27 11.76 -8.42
N VAL A 72 3.82 10.62 -8.93
CA VAL A 72 3.69 10.36 -10.36
C VAL A 72 2.23 10.53 -10.76
N ILE A 73 1.97 11.25 -11.85
CA ILE A 73 0.63 11.44 -12.42
C ILE A 73 0.72 11.25 -13.93
N ASN A 74 0.03 10.25 -14.46
CA ASN A 74 0.02 9.91 -15.90
C ASN A 74 1.42 9.91 -16.53
N GLY A 75 2.40 9.31 -15.86
CA GLY A 75 3.79 9.23 -16.34
C GLY A 75 4.65 10.47 -16.08
N ILE A 76 4.13 11.50 -15.41
CA ILE A 76 4.92 12.67 -15.02
C ILE A 76 5.27 12.60 -13.54
N VAL A 77 6.57 12.62 -13.23
CA VAL A 77 7.07 12.70 -11.85
C VAL A 77 7.12 14.17 -11.42
N ILE A 78 6.44 14.51 -10.33
CA ILE A 78 6.27 15.88 -9.84
C ILE A 78 6.84 15.98 -8.43
N ASN A 79 7.77 16.92 -8.21
CA ASN A 79 8.22 17.34 -6.88
C ASN A 79 7.49 18.63 -6.47
N PHE A 80 6.58 18.52 -5.51
CA PHE A 80 5.78 19.67 -5.07
C PHE A 80 6.56 20.70 -4.26
N ILE A 81 7.57 20.26 -3.50
CA ILE A 81 8.35 21.16 -2.63
C ILE A 81 9.29 22.03 -3.46
N LYS A 82 10.01 21.43 -4.41
CA LYS A 82 10.94 22.14 -5.29
C LYS A 82 10.27 22.79 -6.49
N ARG A 83 8.98 22.48 -6.72
CA ARG A 83 8.23 22.87 -7.92
C ARG A 83 8.95 22.45 -9.19
N THR A 84 9.33 21.18 -9.23
CA THR A 84 10.01 20.58 -10.38
C THR A 84 9.27 19.35 -10.89
N TYR A 85 9.53 18.97 -12.13
CA TYR A 85 8.95 17.80 -12.75
C TYR A 85 9.90 17.16 -13.78
N GLY A 86 9.56 15.93 -14.18
CA GLY A 86 10.17 15.21 -15.29
C GLY A 86 9.30 14.04 -15.72
N GLN A 87 9.77 13.28 -16.70
CA GLN A 87 9.09 12.06 -17.15
C GLN A 87 9.44 10.88 -16.24
N GLU A 88 8.48 9.98 -16.07
CA GLU A 88 8.69 8.69 -15.42
C GLU A 88 9.68 7.85 -16.25
N PRO A 89 10.66 7.19 -15.62
CA PRO A 89 11.56 6.27 -16.31
C PRO A 89 10.83 4.97 -16.70
N ASP A 90 11.15 4.41 -17.88
CA ASP A 90 10.54 3.17 -18.39
C ASP A 90 10.79 1.94 -17.48
N LEU A 91 11.97 1.89 -16.85
CA LEU A 91 12.39 0.84 -15.92
C LEU A 91 13.27 1.48 -14.86
N GLY A 92 12.70 1.84 -13.71
CA GLY A 92 13.40 2.65 -12.73
C GLY A 92 13.38 2.08 -11.32
N PHE A 93 14.53 2.10 -10.66
CA PHE A 93 14.56 2.20 -9.20
C PHE A 93 14.09 3.60 -8.79
N TYR A 94 13.54 3.75 -7.57
CA TYR A 94 13.03 5.05 -7.08
C TYR A 94 14.00 6.24 -7.26
N ASN A 95 15.32 6.00 -7.20
CA ASN A 95 16.31 7.05 -7.40
C ASN A 95 16.20 7.76 -8.76
N GLU A 96 15.81 7.05 -9.81
CA GLU A 96 15.65 7.62 -11.15
C GLU A 96 14.44 8.55 -11.22
N TYR A 97 13.34 8.15 -10.59
CA TYR A 97 12.16 9.01 -10.43
C TYR A 97 12.52 10.34 -9.76
N TYR A 98 13.31 10.31 -8.67
CA TYR A 98 13.68 11.52 -7.94
C TYR A 98 14.60 12.43 -8.74
N LYS A 99 15.54 11.83 -9.48
CA LYS A 99 16.41 12.56 -10.40
C LYS A 99 15.59 13.25 -11.49
N ASP A 100 14.65 12.52 -12.08
CA ASP A 100 13.86 13.00 -13.21
C ASP A 100 12.83 14.06 -12.78
N GLY A 101 12.12 13.83 -11.68
CA GLY A 101 11.21 14.80 -11.06
C GLY A 101 11.90 16.09 -10.57
N SER A 102 13.24 16.15 -10.60
CA SER A 102 14.03 17.33 -10.23
C SER A 102 14.56 18.14 -11.43
N LYS A 103 14.24 17.74 -12.68
CA LYS A 103 14.85 18.31 -13.89
C LYS A 103 14.32 19.71 -14.26
N ASN A 104 13.01 19.84 -14.41
CA ASN A 104 12.38 21.03 -15.00
C ASN A 104 11.59 21.78 -13.95
N LYS A 105 11.61 23.12 -13.94
CA LYS A 105 10.78 23.92 -13.01
C LYS A 105 9.40 24.18 -13.60
N TYR A 106 8.41 24.35 -12.73
CA TYR A 106 7.08 24.81 -13.10
C TYR A 106 6.59 25.91 -12.16
N MET A 107 5.68 26.76 -12.65
CA MET A 107 5.10 27.84 -11.83
C MET A 107 3.74 27.46 -11.28
N LYS A 108 2.92 26.78 -12.11
CA LYS A 108 1.58 26.33 -11.77
C LYS A 108 1.44 24.84 -12.08
N ILE A 109 0.76 24.11 -11.19
CA ILE A 109 0.59 22.66 -11.38
C ILE A 109 -0.20 22.31 -12.65
N ASN A 110 -1.16 23.17 -13.03
CA ASN A 110 -1.96 22.97 -14.24
C ASN A 110 -1.06 22.92 -15.49
N GLU A 111 0.04 23.68 -15.53
CA GLU A 111 1.00 23.63 -16.65
C GLU A 111 1.55 22.21 -16.86
N ILE A 112 1.66 21.42 -15.80
CA ILE A 112 2.20 20.06 -15.82
C ILE A 112 1.11 19.04 -16.07
N LEU A 113 -0.06 19.25 -15.49
CA LEU A 113 -1.22 18.40 -15.76
C LEU A 113 -1.66 18.50 -17.23
N ASP A 114 -1.53 19.68 -17.85
CA ASP A 114 -1.80 19.90 -19.27
C ASP A 114 -0.77 19.22 -20.20
N LEU A 115 0.41 18.82 -19.67
CA LEU A 115 1.38 18.01 -20.41
C LEU A 115 0.98 16.54 -20.48
N THR A 116 0.14 16.10 -19.55
CA THR A 116 -0.57 14.84 -19.73
C THR A 116 -1.56 15.08 -20.89
N ASN A 117 -1.73 14.14 -21.82
CA ASN A 117 -2.59 14.31 -23.02
C ASN A 117 -4.10 14.35 -22.67
N SER A 118 -4.43 14.89 -21.51
CA SER A 118 -5.66 14.76 -20.78
C SER A 118 -5.73 15.97 -19.85
N HIS A 119 -6.68 16.88 -20.09
CA HIS A 119 -6.85 18.05 -19.22
C HIS A 119 -7.35 17.57 -17.85
N LEU A 120 -6.43 17.42 -16.90
CA LEU A 120 -6.77 16.98 -15.54
C LEU A 120 -7.09 18.21 -14.67
N ASP A 121 -8.21 18.15 -13.95
CA ASP A 121 -8.53 19.16 -12.95
C ASP A 121 -7.61 19.00 -11.73
N SER A 122 -6.81 20.03 -11.42
CA SER A 122 -5.84 19.95 -10.33
C SER A 122 -6.49 19.81 -8.95
N ALA A 123 -7.65 20.43 -8.71
CA ALA A 123 -8.34 20.31 -7.43
C ALA A 123 -8.84 18.87 -7.22
N HIS A 124 -9.37 18.26 -8.28
CA HIS A 124 -9.82 16.87 -8.23
C HIS A 124 -8.65 15.89 -8.03
N VAL A 125 -7.55 16.08 -8.76
CA VAL A 125 -6.32 15.29 -8.60
C VAL A 125 -5.76 15.40 -7.18
N PHE A 126 -5.77 16.60 -6.58
CA PHE A 126 -5.30 16.76 -5.20
C PHE A 126 -6.21 16.10 -4.17
N ASP A 127 -7.53 16.13 -4.38
CA ASP A 127 -8.47 15.40 -3.52
C ASP A 127 -8.23 13.88 -3.58
N ILE A 128 -8.02 13.35 -4.78
CA ILE A 128 -7.63 11.94 -4.99
C ILE A 128 -6.34 11.61 -4.22
N ILE A 129 -5.28 12.42 -4.38
CA ILE A 129 -4.01 12.23 -3.69
C ILE A 129 -4.20 12.27 -2.16
N HIS A 130 -5.04 13.18 -1.66
CA HIS A 130 -5.32 13.29 -0.23
C HIS A 130 -6.00 12.03 0.31
N LYS A 131 -7.02 11.52 -0.39
CA LYS A 131 -7.72 10.28 -0.03
C LYS A 131 -6.83 9.04 -0.13
N MET A 132 -5.95 8.99 -1.14
CA MET A 132 -4.94 7.93 -1.22
C MET A 132 -4.05 7.91 0.03
N LYS A 133 -3.54 9.08 0.45
CA LYS A 133 -2.72 9.20 1.67
C LYS A 133 -3.46 8.78 2.93
N SER A 134 -4.74 9.16 3.09
CA SER A 134 -5.52 8.80 4.27
C SER A 134 -5.84 7.31 4.36
N LEU A 135 -6.00 6.65 3.20
CA LEU A 135 -6.26 5.21 3.09
C LEU A 135 -4.98 4.37 3.06
N GLY A 136 -3.80 4.99 2.95
CA GLY A 136 -2.52 4.31 2.79
C GLY A 136 -2.34 3.67 1.40
N ILE A 137 -3.09 4.09 0.39
CA ILE A 137 -2.94 3.60 -0.99
C ILE A 137 -1.74 4.29 -1.63
N ASN A 138 -0.80 3.49 -2.13
CA ASN A 138 0.42 3.98 -2.77
C ASN A 138 0.24 4.21 -4.27
N ASP A 139 -0.54 3.39 -4.95
CA ASP A 139 -0.66 3.48 -6.40
C ASP A 139 -2.08 3.14 -6.86
N ILE A 140 -2.55 3.91 -7.83
CA ILE A 140 -3.79 3.67 -8.55
C ILE A 140 -3.48 3.61 -10.04
N VAL A 141 -3.82 2.50 -10.67
CA VAL A 141 -3.72 2.32 -12.12
C VAL A 141 -5.11 2.08 -12.70
N ARG A 142 -5.50 2.88 -13.68
CA ARG A 142 -6.76 2.79 -14.41
C ARG A 142 -6.52 2.45 -15.88
N SER A 143 -7.20 1.40 -16.35
CA SER A 143 -7.14 0.94 -17.73
C SER A 143 -8.53 0.69 -18.27
N GLU A 144 -8.75 1.01 -19.55
CA GLU A 144 -10.04 0.88 -20.23
C GLU A 144 -9.93 0.15 -21.57
N ARG A 145 -8.80 -0.52 -21.86
CA ARG A 145 -8.57 -1.10 -23.21
C ARG A 145 -9.68 -2.08 -23.64
N ASP A 146 -10.07 -3.01 -22.78
CA ASP A 146 -11.09 -4.04 -23.07
C ASP A 146 -12.19 -4.13 -22.01
N THR A 147 -11.88 -3.64 -20.82
CA THR A 147 -12.76 -3.56 -19.65
C THR A 147 -12.21 -2.45 -18.76
N LEU A 148 -13.11 -1.78 -18.03
CA LEU A 148 -12.68 -0.86 -16.99
C LEU A 148 -12.00 -1.68 -15.89
N LEU A 149 -10.74 -1.38 -15.63
CA LEU A 149 -9.94 -1.91 -14.54
C LEU A 149 -9.39 -0.74 -13.73
N ILE A 150 -9.57 -0.80 -12.41
CA ILE A 150 -8.93 0.12 -11.48
C ILE A 150 -8.25 -0.69 -10.39
N ASN A 151 -6.93 -0.57 -10.31
CA ASN A 151 -6.09 -1.28 -9.37
C ASN A 151 -5.69 -0.31 -8.26
N TYR A 152 -6.00 -0.62 -7.01
CA TYR A 152 -5.59 0.11 -5.82
C TYR A 152 -4.53 -0.71 -5.08
N ARG A 153 -3.34 -0.15 -4.85
CA ARG A 153 -2.17 -0.89 -4.36
C ARG A 153 -1.61 -0.26 -3.08
N TRP A 154 -1.42 -1.05 -2.02
CA TRP A 154 -0.92 -0.59 -0.69
C TRP A 154 0.55 -0.89 -0.43
N ASP A 155 1.14 -1.80 -1.20
CA ASP A 155 2.57 -2.08 -1.14
C ASP A 155 3.01 -2.26 -2.60
N VAL A 156 3.84 -1.35 -3.13
CA VAL A 156 4.40 -1.49 -4.47
C VAL A 156 5.90 -1.54 -4.33
N SER A 157 6.46 -2.74 -4.22
CA SER A 157 7.90 -2.93 -4.18
C SER A 157 8.31 -4.14 -5.00
N ALA A 158 9.34 -3.98 -5.82
CA ALA A 158 9.98 -5.10 -6.49
C ALA A 158 10.50 -6.18 -5.52
N MET A 159 10.74 -5.83 -4.25
CA MET A 159 11.23 -6.75 -3.21
C MET A 159 10.14 -7.34 -2.31
N HIS A 160 9.04 -6.64 -2.09
CA HIS A 160 8.00 -7.05 -1.12
C HIS A 160 6.71 -7.52 -1.75
N GLY A 161 6.68 -7.61 -3.08
CA GLY A 161 5.46 -7.98 -3.78
C GLY A 161 4.46 -6.84 -3.79
N GLU A 162 3.22 -7.17 -4.12
CA GLU A 162 2.12 -6.22 -4.15
C GLU A 162 0.82 -6.81 -3.62
N THR A 163 0.13 -6.03 -2.80
CA THR A 163 -1.23 -6.35 -2.36
C THR A 163 -2.18 -5.22 -2.73
N GLY A 164 -3.41 -5.60 -3.08
CA GLY A 164 -4.36 -4.60 -3.52
C GLY A 164 -5.75 -5.10 -3.84
N LEU A 165 -6.52 -4.17 -4.38
CA LEU A 165 -7.87 -4.38 -4.84
C LEU A 165 -8.00 -4.02 -6.31
N ILE A 166 -8.81 -4.79 -7.02
CA ILE A 166 -9.17 -4.53 -8.42
C ILE A 166 -10.66 -4.35 -8.48
N TYR A 167 -11.08 -3.20 -9.02
CA TYR A 167 -12.41 -3.03 -9.55
C TYR A 167 -12.42 -3.43 -11.03
N SER A 168 -13.35 -4.28 -11.43
CA SER A 168 -13.57 -4.60 -12.83
C SER A 168 -15.04 -4.77 -13.18
N THR A 169 -15.47 -4.18 -14.28
CA THR A 169 -16.82 -4.37 -14.83
C THR A 169 -17.03 -5.72 -15.52
N LYS A 170 -15.96 -6.52 -15.67
CA LYS A 170 -16.01 -7.89 -16.22
C LYS A 170 -15.35 -8.89 -15.27
N ASN A 171 -15.55 -10.17 -15.56
CA ASN A 171 -14.81 -11.22 -14.89
C ASN A 171 -13.35 -11.21 -15.38
N ILE A 172 -12.41 -11.14 -14.43
CA ILE A 172 -10.96 -11.00 -14.69
C ILE A 172 -10.15 -12.21 -14.26
N PHE A 173 -10.78 -13.37 -13.99
CA PHE A 173 -10.03 -14.56 -13.57
C PHE A 173 -9.05 -15.06 -14.65
N ASN A 174 -9.23 -14.68 -15.91
CA ASN A 174 -8.26 -14.92 -16.99
C ASN A 174 -6.97 -14.08 -16.86
N LEU A 175 -6.96 -13.02 -16.04
CA LEU A 175 -5.80 -12.16 -15.78
C LEU A 175 -4.94 -12.64 -14.61
N ARG A 176 -5.20 -13.83 -14.04
CA ARG A 176 -4.47 -14.38 -12.88
C ARG A 176 -2.96 -14.35 -13.02
N ASN A 177 -2.43 -14.59 -14.23
CA ASN A 177 -0.98 -14.55 -14.48
C ASN A 177 -0.34 -13.17 -14.24
N GLN A 178 -1.12 -12.09 -14.29
CA GLN A 178 -0.64 -10.73 -14.06
C GLN A 178 -0.61 -10.41 -12.56
N PHE A 179 -1.63 -10.86 -11.82
CA PHE A 179 -1.90 -10.45 -10.43
C PHE A 179 -1.58 -11.50 -9.37
N GLY A 180 -1.08 -12.69 -9.75
CA GLY A 180 -0.77 -13.76 -8.79
C GLY A 180 -2.05 -14.44 -8.29
N GLU A 181 -2.29 -14.41 -6.98
CA GLU A 181 -3.54 -14.91 -6.42
C GLU A 181 -4.65 -13.87 -6.57
N LEU A 182 -5.75 -14.24 -7.22
CA LEU A 182 -6.96 -13.42 -7.33
C LEU A 182 -8.11 -14.08 -6.58
N GLU A 183 -8.71 -13.32 -5.66
CA GLU A 183 -9.87 -13.72 -4.88
C GLU A 183 -11.01 -12.73 -5.11
N LYS A 184 -12.23 -13.21 -5.37
CA LYS A 184 -13.40 -12.34 -5.51
C LYS A 184 -13.97 -12.01 -4.13
N ILE A 185 -14.03 -10.73 -3.79
CA ILE A 185 -14.57 -10.26 -2.50
C ILE A 185 -16.08 -9.98 -2.62
N LYS A 186 -16.47 -9.23 -3.66
CA LYS A 186 -17.88 -8.94 -3.98
C LYS A 186 -18.06 -8.74 -5.48
N GLU A 187 -19.27 -8.40 -5.90
CA GLU A 187 -19.52 -8.04 -7.30
C GLU A 187 -18.53 -6.96 -7.76
N ASN A 188 -17.86 -7.21 -8.89
CA ASN A 188 -16.85 -6.34 -9.51
C ASN A 188 -15.58 -6.08 -8.69
N TRP A 189 -15.42 -6.63 -7.50
CA TRP A 189 -14.28 -6.38 -6.63
C TRP A 189 -13.49 -7.66 -6.33
N TYR A 190 -12.19 -7.58 -6.55
CA TYR A 190 -11.24 -8.67 -6.37
C TYR A 190 -10.07 -8.22 -5.51
N TYR A 191 -9.62 -9.07 -4.62
CA TYR A 191 -8.36 -8.94 -3.90
C TYR A 191 -7.25 -9.62 -4.69
N PHE A 192 -6.03 -9.07 -4.62
CA PHE A 192 -4.85 -9.76 -5.09
C PHE A 192 -3.66 -9.60 -4.13
N SER A 193 -2.79 -10.60 -4.18
CA SER A 193 -1.52 -10.66 -3.47
C SER A 193 -0.49 -11.37 -4.35
N LYS A 194 0.70 -10.78 -4.47
CA LYS A 194 1.79 -11.27 -5.32
C LYS A 194 3.13 -11.03 -4.67
#